data_AF-A0A8D1JLW7-F1
#
_entry.id   AF-A0A8D1JLW7-F1
#
_cell.length_a   1.000
_cell.length_b   1.000
_cell.length_c   1.000
_cell.angle_alpha   90.00
_cell.angle_beta   90.00
_cell.angle_gamma   90.00
#
_symmetry.space_group_name_H-M   'P 1'
#
loop_
_entity.id
_entity.type
_entity.pdbx_description
1 polymer ?
#
loop_
_entity_poly.entity_id
_entity_poly.type
_entity_poly.pdbx_seq_one_letter_code
_entity_poly.pdbx_strand_id
1 'polypeptide(L)'
;MKVFSFWAADLQRSGSKQSTNPADNYHLARRRTLQVVVSSLLTEAGFESAEKASVETLTEMLQSYISEIGRSAKSYCEHTARTQPTLSDIVVTLVEMGEYPSTSRFFRVAEWEL
;
A
#
# COMPACT_ATOMS: atom_id res chain seq x y z
N MET A 1 1.19 -13.58 16.03
CA MET A 1 0.71 -12.37 16.74
C MET A 1 1.80 -11.61 17.51
N LYS A 2 2.73 -12.24 18.25
CA LYS A 2 3.77 -11.52 19.03
C LYS A 2 4.80 -10.72 18.20
N VAL A 3 5.17 -11.20 17.01
CA VAL A 3 6.11 -10.51 16.10
C VAL A 3 5.56 -9.16 15.63
N PHE A 4 4.27 -9.12 15.28
CA PHE A 4 3.55 -7.89 14.91
C PHE A 4 3.58 -6.84 16.02
N SER A 5 3.45 -7.27 17.29
CA SER A 5 3.46 -6.37 18.45
C SER A 5 4.84 -5.79 18.71
N PHE A 6 5.90 -6.58 18.50
CA PHE A 6 7.29 -6.14 18.66
C PHE A 6 7.66 -5.09 17.60
N TRP A 7 7.19 -5.30 16.36
CA TRP A 7 7.48 -4.39 15.25
C TRP A 7 6.66 -3.08 15.32
N ALA A 8 5.38 -3.16 15.73
CA ALA A 8 4.55 -2.00 15.99
C ALA A 8 5.07 -1.13 17.17
N ALA A 9 5.63 -1.77 18.20
CA ALA A 9 6.18 -1.09 19.37
C ALA A 9 7.45 -0.28 19.04
N ASP A 10 8.31 -0.78 18.14
CA ASP A 10 9.52 -0.05 17.72
C ASP A 10 9.17 1.18 16.87
N LEU A 11 8.13 1.07 16.03
CA LEU A 11 7.60 2.16 15.22
C LEU A 11 7.04 3.34 16.03
N GLN A 12 6.47 3.05 17.20
CA GLN A 12 5.93 4.08 18.11
C GLN A 12 7.02 4.86 18.86
N ARG A 13 8.26 4.34 18.91
CA ARG A 13 9.32 4.87 19.77
C ARG A 13 10.10 6.03 19.15
N SER A 14 9.88 6.35 17.87
CA SER A 14 10.41 7.57 17.26
C SER A 14 9.60 8.78 17.74
N GLY A 15 10.03 9.34 18.87
CA GLY A 15 9.47 10.56 19.45
C GLY A 15 9.68 11.75 18.53
N SER A 16 8.59 12.28 17.99
CA SER A 16 8.56 13.60 17.37
C SER A 16 7.51 14.44 18.11
N LYS A 17 7.92 15.65 18.52
CA LYS A 17 7.02 16.68 19.05
C LYS A 17 5.83 16.78 18.10
N GLN A 18 4.62 16.53 18.59
CA GLN A 18 3.39 16.68 17.82
C GLN A 18 3.36 18.10 17.24
N SER A 19 3.51 18.22 15.92
CA SER A 19 3.15 19.43 15.19
C SER A 19 1.67 19.68 15.46
N THR A 20 1.30 20.90 15.85
CA THR A 20 -0.07 21.31 16.18
C THR A 20 -1.00 21.33 14.96
N ASN A 21 -0.52 20.97 13.77
CA ASN A 21 -1.31 21.00 12.55
C ASN A 21 -1.99 19.64 12.28
N PRO A 22 -3.33 19.57 12.16
CA PRO A 22 -4.06 18.32 11.98
C PRO A 22 -3.61 17.50 10.76
N ALA A 23 -3.22 18.18 9.67
CA ALA A 23 -2.78 17.54 8.43
C ALA A 23 -1.51 16.69 8.60
N ASP A 24 -0.56 17.15 9.42
CA ASP A 24 0.70 16.45 9.68
C ASP A 24 0.45 15.16 10.46
N ASN A 25 -0.51 15.19 11.40
CA ASN A 25 -0.92 14.01 12.15
C ASN A 25 -1.53 12.92 11.24
N TYR A 26 -2.34 13.30 10.24
CA TYR A 26 -2.87 12.33 9.28
C TYR A 26 -1.77 11.75 8.40
N HIS A 27 -0.80 12.56 7.97
CA HIS A 27 0.33 12.08 7.18
C HIS A 27 1.15 11.04 7.96
N LEU A 28 1.46 11.33 9.23
CA LEU A 28 2.20 10.41 10.10
C LEU A 28 1.42 9.12 10.39
N ALA A 29 0.11 9.23 10.65
CA ALA A 29 -0.74 8.07 10.90
C ALA A 29 -0.83 7.14 9.68
N ARG A 30 -0.95 7.71 8.47
CA ARG A 30 -0.94 6.92 7.22
C ARG A 30 0.40 6.20 7.02
N ARG A 31 1.53 6.89 7.18
CA ARG A 31 2.86 6.27 7.04
C ARG A 31 3.06 5.12 8.05
N ARG A 32 2.61 5.29 9.30
CA ARG A 32 2.64 4.22 10.32
C ARG A 32 1.79 3.02 9.92
N THR A 33 0.60 3.27 9.37
CA THR A 33 -0.30 2.20 8.89
C THR A 33 0.36 1.42 7.75
N LEU A 34 0.96 2.11 6.77
CA LEU A 34 1.66 1.44 5.67
C LEU A 34 2.87 0.62 6.15
N GLN A 35 3.62 1.13 7.12
CA GLN A 35 4.73 0.39 7.72
C GLN A 35 4.23 -0.92 8.39
N VAL A 36 3.09 -0.89 9.08
CA VAL A 36 2.47 -2.11 9.64
C VAL A 36 2.10 -3.11 8.53
N VAL A 37 1.53 -2.62 7.43
CA VAL A 37 1.19 -3.46 6.26
C VAL A 37 2.44 -4.10 5.67
N VAL A 38 3.51 -3.32 5.40
CA VAL A 38 4.76 -3.86 4.84
C VAL A 38 5.33 -4.96 5.74
N SER A 39 5.35 -4.75 7.05
CA SER A 39 5.88 -5.74 7.98
C SER A 39 5.02 -6.98 8.13
N SER A 40 3.71 -6.83 7.97
CA SER A 40 2.81 -7.97 7.86
C SER A 40 3.14 -8.87 6.68
N LEU A 41 3.40 -8.25 5.52
CA LEU A 41 3.73 -8.95 4.28
C LEU A 41 5.11 -9.60 4.37
N LEU A 42 6.10 -8.92 4.98
CA LEU A 42 7.42 -9.51 5.23
C LEU A 42 7.33 -10.71 6.18
N THR A 43 6.51 -10.62 7.23
CA THR A 43 6.26 -11.74 8.14
C THR A 43 5.59 -12.91 7.42
N GLU A 44 4.59 -12.64 6.56
CA GLU A 44 3.91 -13.68 5.76
C GLU A 44 4.87 -14.33 4.75
N ALA A 45 5.81 -13.57 4.18
CA ALA A 45 6.86 -14.09 3.32
C ALA A 45 7.92 -14.92 4.08
N GLY A 46 7.85 -14.99 5.42
CA GLY A 46 8.73 -15.79 6.26
C GLY A 46 9.96 -15.04 6.78
N PHE A 47 10.04 -13.72 6.61
CA PHE A 47 11.13 -12.93 7.20
C PHE A 47 10.90 -12.74 8.71
N GLU A 48 11.87 -13.15 9.50
CA GLU A 48 11.85 -12.96 10.96
C GLU A 48 12.28 -11.54 11.36
N SER A 49 13.14 -10.91 10.55
CA SER A 49 13.58 -9.52 10.74
C SER A 49 13.86 -8.85 9.40
N ALA A 50 13.75 -7.53 9.37
CA ALA A 50 14.11 -6.69 8.22
C ALA A 50 14.78 -5.40 8.70
N GLU A 51 15.71 -4.88 7.92
CA GLU A 51 16.35 -3.61 8.22
C GLU A 51 15.34 -2.46 8.14
N LYS A 52 15.46 -1.50 9.06
CA LYS A 52 14.58 -0.32 9.10
C LYS A 52 14.57 0.43 7.76
N ALA A 53 15.74 0.60 7.14
CA ALA A 53 15.86 1.27 5.85
C ALA A 53 15.11 0.51 4.74
N SER A 54 15.16 -0.82 4.73
CA SER A 54 14.40 -1.65 3.78
C SER A 54 12.90 -1.47 3.96
N VAL A 55 12.40 -1.45 5.19
CA VAL A 55 10.97 -1.27 5.43
C VAL A 55 10.49 0.15 5.09
N GLU A 56 11.30 1.17 5.38
CA GLU A 56 11.03 2.55 4.95
C GLU A 56 10.99 2.66 3.42
N THR A 57 11.94 2.02 2.72
CA THR A 57 11.99 1.99 1.26
C THR A 57 10.76 1.31 0.66
N LEU A 58 10.41 0.12 1.17
CA LEU A 58 9.22 -0.61 0.73
C LEU A 58 7.93 0.16 1.01
N THR A 59 7.87 0.92 2.10
CA THR A 59 6.73 1.81 2.40
C THR A 59 6.58 2.90 1.35
N GLU A 60 7.69 3.52 0.93
CA GLU A 60 7.67 4.56 -0.10
C GLU A 60 7.35 4.01 -1.49
N MET A 61 7.87 2.81 -1.81
CA MET A 61 7.52 2.10 -3.04
C MET A 61 6.03 1.74 -3.08
N LEU A 62 5.47 1.19 -1.99
CA LEU A 62 4.06 0.82 -1.92
C LEU A 62 3.15 2.04 -2.07
N GLN A 63 3.46 3.14 -1.39
CA GLN A 63 2.68 4.38 -1.52
C GLN A 63 2.75 4.95 -2.94
N SER A 64 3.94 4.93 -3.55
CA SER A 64 4.16 5.41 -4.92
C SER A 64 3.41 4.57 -5.94
N TYR A 65 3.43 3.24 -5.77
CA TYR A 65 2.74 2.28 -6.63
C TYR A 65 1.22 2.44 -6.59
N ILE A 66 0.61 2.54 -5.39
CA ILE A 66 -0.83 2.80 -5.25
C ILE A 66 -1.20 4.14 -5.90
N SER A 67 -0.35 5.17 -5.72
CA SER A 67 -0.59 6.48 -6.33
C SER A 67 -0.46 6.45 -7.85
N GLU A 68 0.41 5.61 -8.39
CA GLU A 68 0.59 5.42 -9.83
C GLU A 68 -0.60 4.71 -10.46
N ILE A 69 -1.07 3.60 -9.86
CA ILE A 69 -2.32 2.94 -10.27
C ILE A 69 -3.48 3.93 -10.30
N GLY A 70 -3.64 4.73 -9.23
CA GLY A 70 -4.70 5.72 -9.16
C GLY A 70 -4.61 6.79 -10.25
N ARG A 71 -3.40 7.24 -10.61
CA ARG A 71 -3.18 8.19 -11.71
C ARG A 71 -3.50 7.57 -13.07
N SER A 72 -3.02 6.35 -13.33
CA SER A 72 -3.27 5.64 -14.59
C SER A 72 -4.75 5.30 -14.77
N ALA A 73 -5.40 4.78 -13.72
CA ALA A 73 -6.84 4.51 -13.74
C ALA A 73 -7.66 5.80 -13.96
N LYS A 74 -7.27 6.92 -13.33
CA LYS A 74 -7.90 8.22 -13.58
C LYS A 74 -7.74 8.66 -15.03
N SER A 75 -6.52 8.57 -15.59
CA SER A 75 -6.26 8.89 -17.00
C SER A 75 -7.14 8.05 -17.93
N TYR A 76 -7.28 6.75 -17.64
CA TYR A 76 -8.13 5.83 -18.42
C TYR A 76 -9.62 6.19 -18.35
N CYS A 77 -10.10 6.57 -17.17
CA CYS A 77 -11.48 7.02 -16.99
C CYS A 77 -11.76 8.32 -17.77
N GLU A 78 -10.83 9.27 -17.76
CA GLU A 78 -10.93 10.53 -18.51
C GLU A 78 -11.02 10.27 -20.03
N HIS A 79 -10.29 9.30 -20.57
CA HIS A 79 -10.38 8.88 -21.97
C HIS A 79 -11.74 8.27 -22.36
N THR A 80 -12.45 7.70 -21.38
CA THR A 80 -13.79 7.10 -21.60
C THR A 80 -14.94 8.01 -21.16
N ALA A 81 -14.65 9.29 -20.85
CA ALA A 81 -15.60 10.29 -20.33
C ALA A 81 -16.36 9.84 -19.05
N ARG A 82 -15.78 8.92 -18.28
CA ARG A 82 -16.30 8.43 -17.01
C ARG A 82 -15.50 9.02 -15.85
N THR A 83 -16.16 9.24 -14.72
CA THR A 83 -15.50 9.76 -13.49
C THR A 83 -15.29 8.68 -12.43
N GLN A 84 -15.94 7.52 -12.58
CA GLN A 84 -15.77 6.39 -11.67
C GLN A 84 -14.95 5.27 -12.34
N PRO A 85 -13.81 4.86 -11.73
CA PRO A 85 -13.07 3.71 -12.18
C PRO A 85 -13.88 2.43 -11.95
N THR A 86 -13.98 1.60 -12.99
CA THR A 86 -14.56 0.26 -12.93
C THR A 86 -13.46 -0.78 -12.76
N LEU A 87 -13.83 -2.00 -12.33
CA LEU A 87 -12.89 -3.12 -12.19
C LEU A 87 -12.09 -3.37 -13.48
N SER A 88 -12.74 -3.20 -14.64
CA SER A 88 -12.08 -3.32 -15.94
C SER A 88 -10.94 -2.32 -16.13
N ASP A 89 -11.11 -1.08 -15.66
CA ASP A 89 -10.10 -0.03 -15.80
C ASP A 89 -8.87 -0.34 -14.93
N ILE A 90 -9.09 -0.94 -13.75
CA ILE A 90 -8.01 -1.41 -12.87
C ILE A 90 -7.26 -2.58 -13.49
N VAL A 91 -7.96 -3.56 -14.08
CA VAL A 91 -7.33 -4.71 -14.75
C VAL A 91 -6.48 -4.25 -15.94
N VAL A 92 -6.98 -3.32 -16.76
CA VAL A 92 -6.20 -2.75 -17.88
C VAL A 92 -4.97 -2.00 -17.36
N THR A 93 -5.13 -1.18 -16.32
CA THR A 93 -4.01 -0.46 -15.70
C THR A 93 -2.93 -1.41 -15.17
N LEU A 94 -3.32 -2.53 -14.54
CA LEU A 94 -2.37 -3.53 -14.04
C LEU A 94 -1.60 -4.22 -15.19
N VAL A 95 -2.29 -4.55 -16.28
CA VAL A 95 -1.67 -5.12 -17.48
C VAL A 95 -0.69 -4.14 -18.12
N GLU A 96 -1.04 -2.86 -18.21
CA GLU A 96 -0.16 -1.79 -18.72
C GLU A 96 1.10 -1.62 -17.85
N MET A 97 0.98 -1.81 -16.53
CA MET A 97 2.11 -1.79 -15.60
C MET A 97 2.95 -3.09 -15.61
N GLY A 98 2.58 -4.08 -16.41
CA GLY A 98 3.32 -5.34 -16.59
C GLY A 98 3.00 -6.44 -15.57
N GLU A 99 1.98 -6.26 -14.71
CA GLU A 99 1.46 -7.35 -13.88
C GLU A 99 0.37 -8.13 -14.64
N TYR A 100 0.57 -9.44 -14.80
CA TYR A 100 -0.47 -10.30 -15.35
C TYR A 100 -1.49 -10.64 -14.26
N PRO A 101 -2.79 -10.37 -14.47
CA PRO A 101 -3.85 -10.66 -13.50
C PRO A 101 -3.95 -12.15 -13.13
N SER A 102 -3.46 -13.04 -14.00
CA SER A 102 -3.43 -14.50 -13.80
C SER A 102 -2.41 -14.98 -12.76
N THR A 103 -1.40 -14.17 -12.42
CA THR A 103 -0.33 -14.56 -11.48
C THR A 103 -0.54 -13.97 -10.09
N SER A 104 -1.29 -12.87 -9.99
CA SER A 104 -1.49 -12.14 -8.74
C SER A 104 -2.60 -12.77 -7.90
N ARG A 105 -2.27 -13.19 -6.66
CA ARG A 105 -3.21 -13.67 -5.63
C ARG A 105 -4.38 -12.70 -5.36
N PHE A 106 -4.27 -11.47 -5.88
CA PHE A 106 -5.24 -10.38 -5.93
C PHE A 106 -6.58 -10.77 -6.60
N PHE A 107 -6.57 -11.58 -7.67
CA PHE A 107 -7.82 -12.00 -8.34
C PHE A 107 -8.70 -12.88 -7.46
N ARG A 108 -8.11 -13.64 -6.52
CA ARG A 108 -8.88 -14.43 -5.56
C ARG A 108 -9.66 -13.59 -4.56
N VAL A 109 -9.32 -12.31 -4.34
CA VAL A 109 -10.11 -11.41 -3.47
C VAL A 109 -11.30 -10.82 -4.22
N ALA A 110 -11.16 -10.53 -5.51
CA ALA A 110 -12.25 -10.04 -6.35
C ALA A 110 -13.33 -11.10 -6.65
N GLU A 111 -13.00 -12.39 -6.52
CA GLU A 111 -13.93 -13.51 -6.72
C GLU A 111 -14.84 -13.81 -5.49
N TRP A 112 -14.68 -13.09 -4.37
CA TRP A 112 -15.57 -13.21 -3.19
C TRP A 112 -16.66 -12.13 -3.10
N GLU A 113 -16.83 -11.29 -4.11
CA GLU A 113 -17.91 -10.29 -4.17
C GLU A 113 -18.88 -10.49 -5.35
N LEU A 114 -18.96 -11.71 -5.92
CA LEU A 114 -20.02 -12.14 -6.84
C LEU A 114 -20.63 -13.46 -6.38
#